data_AF-A0A062TP82-F1
#
_entry.id   AF-A0A062TP82-F1
#
_cell.length_a   1.000
_cell.length_b   1.000
_cell.length_c   1.000
_cell.angle_alpha   90.00
_cell.angle_beta   90.00
_cell.angle_gamma   90.00
#
_symmetry.space_group_name_H-M   'P 1'
#
loop_
_entity.id
_entity.type
_entity.pdbx_description
1 polymer ?
#
loop_
_entity_poly.entity_id
_entity_poly.type
_entity_poly.pdbx_seq_one_letter_code
_entity_poly.pdbx_strand_id
1 'polypeptide(L)'
;MEAQAARRYWKHLFGKGFRRDRQANNQNALLNYGYTVLRAGTARAILAAGLHPSLSIMHESRGEALRLADDLMEPFRPWVDVLVHDLIEKGESELTLENKNALADVLRLDMQGPRGASPLQVCIDRMASSLARVYLKEQSALEFPGPPFALARPVP
;
A
#
# COMPACT_ATOMS: atom_id res chain seq x y z
N MET A 1 -0.94 12.74 14.39
CA MET A 1 0.20 11.83 14.62
C MET A 1 0.78 11.30 13.30
N GLU A 2 -0.06 10.87 12.36
CA GLU A 2 0.33 10.34 11.04
C GLU A 2 1.29 11.25 10.23
N ALA A 3 0.97 12.53 10.05
CA ALA A 3 1.85 13.46 9.33
C ALA A 3 3.23 13.67 9.98
N GLN A 4 3.36 13.43 11.29
CA GLN A 4 4.66 13.47 11.97
C GLN A 4 5.43 12.16 11.76
N ALA A 5 4.73 11.01 11.81
CA ALA A 5 5.30 9.71 11.49
C ALA A 5 5.82 9.67 10.06
N ALA A 6 5.02 10.10 9.07
CA ALA A 6 5.43 10.16 7.67
C ALA A 6 6.68 11.03 7.44
N ARG A 7 6.75 12.22 8.07
CA ARG A 7 7.94 13.09 7.97
C ARG A 7 9.21 12.45 8.52
N ARG A 8 9.10 11.65 9.57
CA ARG A 8 10.24 10.88 10.11
C ARG A 8 10.55 9.70 9.21
N TYR A 9 9.55 8.92 8.83
CA TYR A 9 9.67 7.75 7.97
C TYR A 9 10.45 8.05 6.69
N TRP A 10 10.04 9.07 5.93
CA TRP A 10 10.68 9.43 4.67
C TRP A 10 12.16 9.79 4.80
N LYS A 11 12.53 10.46 5.89
CA LYS A 11 13.92 10.84 6.15
C LYS A 11 14.80 9.65 6.55
N HIS A 12 14.21 8.61 7.15
CA HIS A 12 14.94 7.39 7.48
C HIS A 12 15.08 6.48 6.24
N LEU A 13 14.06 6.45 5.39
CA LEU A 13 14.06 5.60 4.20
C LEU A 13 14.94 6.16 3.06
N PHE A 14 14.82 7.43 2.73
CA PHE A 14 15.51 8.04 1.57
C PHE A 14 16.54 9.11 1.97
N GLY A 15 16.88 9.18 3.25
CA GLY A 15 17.83 10.16 3.79
C GLY A 15 17.23 11.53 4.10
N LYS A 16 18.00 12.34 4.86
CA LYS A 16 17.53 13.61 5.46
C LYS A 16 17.09 14.67 4.44
N GLY A 17 17.60 14.61 3.22
CA GLY A 17 17.29 15.56 2.14
C GLY A 17 16.00 15.24 1.38
N PHE A 18 15.46 14.03 1.51
CA PHE A 18 14.27 13.64 0.78
C PHE A 18 13.01 14.30 1.34
N ARG A 19 12.14 14.74 0.42
CA ARG A 19 10.81 15.28 0.73
C ARG A 19 9.80 14.61 -0.19
N ARG A 20 8.70 14.13 0.39
CA ARG A 20 7.56 13.62 -0.37
C ARG A 20 6.85 14.79 -1.02
N ASP A 21 6.89 14.84 -2.35
CA ASP A 21 6.26 15.84 -3.19
C ASP A 21 5.64 15.15 -4.40
N ARG A 22 4.34 15.34 -4.61
CA ARG A 22 3.61 14.67 -5.70
C ARG A 22 4.05 15.15 -7.09
N GLN A 23 4.57 16.37 -7.20
CA GLN A 23 4.96 16.98 -8.48
C GLN A 23 6.46 16.81 -8.79
N ALA A 24 7.23 16.28 -7.83
CA ALA A 24 8.66 16.05 -8.02
C ALA A 24 8.93 14.77 -8.83
N ASN A 25 10.10 14.76 -9.48
CA ASN A 25 10.60 13.62 -10.24
C ASN A 25 11.35 12.62 -9.33
N ASN A 26 12.14 11.72 -9.94
CA ASN A 26 13.00 10.77 -9.26
C ASN A 26 12.22 9.79 -8.37
N GLN A 27 12.65 9.65 -7.10
CA GLN A 27 12.02 8.76 -6.12
C GLN A 27 10.51 9.05 -5.95
N ASN A 28 10.09 10.31 -6.07
CA ASN A 28 8.68 10.68 -5.96
C ASN A 28 7.83 10.13 -7.11
N ALA A 29 8.38 10.12 -8.33
CA ALA A 29 7.70 9.56 -9.50
C ALA A 29 7.52 8.04 -9.38
N LEU A 30 8.55 7.34 -8.88
CA LEU A 30 8.48 5.90 -8.59
C LEU A 30 7.44 5.58 -7.51
N LEU A 31 7.44 6.32 -6.38
CA LEU A 31 6.42 6.18 -5.33
C LEU A 31 5.01 6.45 -5.86
N ASN A 32 4.82 7.52 -6.63
CA ASN A 32 3.52 7.85 -7.24
C ASN A 32 3.03 6.70 -8.12
N TYR A 33 3.91 6.12 -8.94
CA TYR A 33 3.55 5.04 -9.84
C TYR A 33 3.19 3.76 -9.07
N GLY A 34 4.03 3.32 -8.14
CA GLY A 34 3.77 2.13 -7.33
C GLY A 34 2.47 2.25 -6.50
N TYR A 35 2.20 3.43 -5.93
CA TYR A 35 0.92 3.68 -5.26
C TYR A 35 -0.26 3.69 -6.21
N THR A 36 -0.09 4.15 -7.45
CA THR A 36 -1.16 4.09 -8.47
C THR A 36 -1.50 2.64 -8.80
N VAL A 37 -0.50 1.77 -8.94
CA VAL A 37 -0.69 0.32 -9.14
C VAL A 37 -1.43 -0.29 -7.95
N LEU A 38 -0.95 -0.01 -6.73
CA LEU A 38 -1.54 -0.52 -5.50
C LEU A 38 -3.00 -0.06 -5.34
N ARG A 39 -3.27 1.22 -5.61
CA ARG A 39 -4.62 1.80 -5.57
C ARG A 39 -5.55 1.13 -6.59
N ALA A 40 -5.07 0.86 -7.80
CA ALA A 40 -5.84 0.14 -8.81
C ALA A 40 -6.16 -1.30 -8.36
N GLY A 41 -5.20 -2.01 -7.75
CA GLY A 41 -5.43 -3.33 -7.16
C GLY A 41 -6.45 -3.33 -6.03
N THR A 42 -6.39 -2.31 -5.18
CA THR A 42 -7.31 -2.11 -4.07
C THR A 42 -8.73 -1.77 -4.56
N ALA A 43 -8.86 -0.90 -5.55
CA ALA A 43 -10.15 -0.58 -6.15
C ALA A 43 -10.83 -1.80 -6.77
N ARG A 44 -10.06 -2.67 -7.44
CA ARG A 44 -10.59 -3.95 -7.97
C ARG A 44 -11.09 -4.86 -6.85
N ALA A 45 -10.33 -5.01 -5.77
CA ALA A 45 -10.72 -5.82 -4.61
C ALA A 45 -12.00 -5.32 -3.94
N ILE A 46 -12.14 -4.00 -3.79
CA ILE A 46 -13.34 -3.34 -3.27
C ILE A 46 -14.57 -3.69 -4.11
N LEU A 47 -14.47 -3.53 -5.44
CA LEU A 47 -15.56 -3.85 -6.35
C LEU A 47 -15.91 -5.34 -6.34
N ALA A 48 -14.90 -6.22 -6.31
CA ALA A 48 -15.09 -7.66 -6.21
C ALA A 48 -15.77 -8.08 -4.91
N ALA A 49 -15.54 -7.36 -3.81
CA ALA A 49 -16.22 -7.57 -2.53
C ALA A 49 -17.65 -6.99 -2.47
N GLY A 50 -18.14 -6.37 -3.56
CA GLY A 50 -19.46 -5.74 -3.62
C GLY A 50 -19.55 -4.39 -2.91
N LEU A 51 -18.41 -3.76 -2.59
CA LEU A 51 -18.35 -2.47 -1.90
C LEU A 51 -18.32 -1.31 -2.91
N HIS A 52 -18.86 -0.16 -2.50
CA HIS A 52 -18.82 1.06 -3.30
C HIS A 52 -17.54 1.87 -3.00
N PRO A 53 -16.67 2.15 -3.99
CA PRO A 53 -15.33 2.70 -3.75
C PRO A 53 -15.29 4.15 -3.27
N SER A 54 -16.39 4.90 -3.38
CA SER A 54 -16.47 6.26 -2.84
C SER A 54 -16.80 6.31 -1.34
N LEU A 55 -17.25 5.21 -0.74
CA LEU A 55 -17.68 5.18 0.67
C LEU A 55 -16.50 4.93 1.60
N SER A 56 -15.81 6.02 1.94
CA SER A 56 -14.62 6.01 2.79
C SER A 56 -14.94 5.74 4.26
N ILE A 57 -13.98 5.16 4.98
CA ILE A 57 -13.98 4.97 6.43
C ILE A 57 -13.47 6.23 7.14
N MET A 58 -12.46 6.92 6.57
CA MET A 58 -11.74 8.02 7.23
C MET A 58 -11.59 9.27 6.35
N HIS A 59 -11.28 9.12 5.06
CA HIS A 59 -11.08 10.25 4.15
C HIS A 59 -12.39 10.97 3.78
N GLU A 60 -12.54 12.20 4.25
CA GLU A 60 -13.74 13.02 4.04
C GLU A 60 -13.77 13.81 2.70
N SER A 61 -12.82 13.61 1.78
CA SER A 61 -12.72 14.47 0.57
C SER A 61 -14.01 14.41 -0.27
N ARG A 62 -14.66 15.55 -0.55
CA ARG A 62 -15.88 15.56 -1.38
C ARG A 62 -15.48 15.41 -2.85
N GLY A 63 -16.02 14.38 -3.52
CA GLY A 63 -15.92 14.21 -4.99
C GLY A 63 -14.84 13.25 -5.49
N GLU A 64 -14.06 12.61 -4.61
CA GLU A 64 -13.09 11.60 -5.04
C GLU A 64 -13.73 10.21 -5.13
N ALA A 65 -13.63 9.58 -6.31
CA ALA A 65 -14.37 8.36 -6.64
C ALA A 65 -13.85 7.09 -5.94
N LEU A 66 -12.58 7.09 -5.48
CA LEU A 66 -11.88 5.91 -4.99
C LEU A 66 -11.34 6.08 -3.55
N ARG A 67 -11.99 6.90 -2.72
CA ARG A 67 -11.54 7.19 -1.35
C ARG A 67 -11.41 5.95 -0.46
N LEU A 68 -12.30 4.97 -0.63
CA LEU A 68 -12.18 3.71 0.10
C LEU A 68 -10.92 2.93 -0.33
N ALA A 69 -10.50 3.07 -1.59
CA ALA A 69 -9.24 2.47 -2.04
C ALA A 69 -8.05 3.14 -1.36
N ASP A 70 -8.10 4.46 -1.17
CA ASP A 70 -7.07 5.19 -0.42
C ASP A 70 -7.01 4.75 1.04
N ASP A 71 -8.17 4.51 1.70
CA ASP A 71 -8.20 3.95 3.06
C ASP A 71 -7.61 2.54 3.13
N LEU A 72 -8.06 1.64 2.27
CA LEU A 72 -7.72 0.22 2.35
C LEU A 72 -6.30 -0.08 1.85
N MET A 73 -5.71 0.78 1.02
CA MET A 73 -4.34 0.59 0.57
C MET A 73 -3.30 1.02 1.60
N GLU A 74 -3.64 1.87 2.59
CA GLU A 74 -2.67 2.43 3.54
C GLU A 74 -1.80 1.35 4.22
N PRO A 75 -2.34 0.23 4.73
CA PRO A 75 -1.52 -0.82 5.32
C PRO A 75 -0.49 -1.42 4.37
N PHE A 76 -0.74 -1.40 3.05
CA PHE A 76 0.08 -2.04 2.02
C PHE A 76 1.12 -1.12 1.38
N ARG A 77 1.10 0.18 1.68
CA ARG A 77 2.07 1.14 1.13
C ARG A 77 3.54 0.81 1.42
N PRO A 78 3.91 0.24 2.59
CA PRO A 78 5.30 -0.10 2.87
C PRO A 78 5.94 -1.06 1.85
N TRP A 79 5.18 -1.93 1.18
CA TRP A 79 5.72 -2.82 0.14
C TRP A 79 6.15 -2.05 -1.11
N VAL A 80 5.38 -1.04 -1.50
CA VAL A 80 5.79 -0.12 -2.57
C VAL A 80 7.04 0.65 -2.14
N ASP A 81 7.07 1.12 -0.89
CA ASP A 81 8.18 1.92 -0.38
C ASP A 81 9.50 1.14 -0.40
N VAL A 82 9.48 -0.14 -0.01
CA VAL A 82 10.63 -1.06 -0.08
C VAL A 82 11.08 -1.27 -1.51
N LEU A 83 10.15 -1.56 -2.44
CA LEU A 83 10.51 -1.73 -3.84
C LEU A 83 11.16 -0.48 -4.43
N VAL A 84 10.62 0.71 -4.12
CA VAL A 84 11.22 1.96 -4.59
C VAL A 84 12.60 2.14 -3.95
N HIS A 85 12.74 1.91 -2.65
CA HIS A 85 14.03 1.96 -1.97
C HIS A 85 15.07 1.05 -2.65
N ASP A 86 14.71 -0.20 -2.95
CA ASP A 86 15.61 -1.16 -3.61
C ASP A 86 16.00 -0.72 -5.03
N LEU A 87 15.12 -0.05 -5.75
CA LEU A 87 15.46 0.59 -7.04
C LEU A 87 16.46 1.73 -6.82
N ILE A 88 16.24 2.59 -5.82
CA ILE A 88 17.14 3.72 -5.55
C ILE A 88 18.54 3.23 -5.16
N GLU A 89 18.63 2.18 -4.34
CA GLU A 89 19.92 1.58 -3.95
C GLU A 89 20.67 0.97 -5.15
N LYS A 90 19.95 0.58 -6.21
CA LYS A 90 20.53 0.15 -7.49
C LYS A 90 20.90 1.32 -8.42
N GLY A 91 20.65 2.56 -8.01
CA GLY A 91 20.85 3.76 -8.83
C GLY A 91 19.70 4.09 -9.76
N GLU A 92 18.56 3.39 -9.65
CA GLU A 92 17.39 3.55 -10.51
C GLU A 92 16.44 4.60 -9.96
N SER A 93 16.55 5.85 -10.42
CA SER A 93 15.64 6.93 -10.00
C SER A 93 14.58 7.30 -11.03
N GLU A 94 14.69 6.83 -12.27
CA GLU A 94 13.80 7.25 -13.36
C GLU A 94 12.66 6.26 -13.61
N LEU A 95 11.54 6.78 -14.12
CA LEU A 95 10.34 5.98 -14.40
C LEU A 95 10.43 5.29 -15.78
N THR A 96 11.45 4.44 -15.95
CA THR A 96 11.68 3.62 -17.14
C THR A 96 10.63 2.52 -17.28
N LEU A 97 10.53 1.87 -18.45
CA LEU A 97 9.63 0.74 -18.65
C LEU A 97 9.95 -0.41 -17.69
N GLU A 98 11.23 -0.69 -17.47
CA GLU A 98 11.70 -1.72 -16.55
C GLU A 98 11.28 -1.42 -15.10
N ASN A 99 11.52 -0.19 -14.63
CA ASN A 99 11.14 0.22 -13.27
C ASN A 99 9.62 0.22 -13.08
N LYS A 100 8.85 0.60 -14.11
CA LYS A 100 7.37 0.48 -14.08
C LYS A 100 6.92 -0.98 -13.95
N ASN A 101 7.53 -1.89 -14.70
CA ASN A 101 7.19 -3.32 -14.63
C ASN A 101 7.52 -3.89 -13.25
N ALA A 102 8.71 -3.59 -12.72
CA ALA A 102 9.10 -4.00 -11.37
C ALA A 102 8.12 -3.48 -10.29
N LEU A 103 7.67 -2.23 -10.41
CA LEU A 103 6.67 -1.66 -9.51
C LEU A 103 5.27 -2.27 -9.71
N ALA A 104 4.91 -2.65 -10.94
CA ALA A 104 3.65 -3.34 -11.24
C ALA A 104 3.57 -4.73 -10.57
N ASP A 105 4.72 -5.38 -10.39
CA ASP A 105 4.83 -6.67 -9.72
C ASP A 105 4.63 -6.62 -8.21
N VAL A 106 4.49 -5.44 -7.60
CA VAL A 106 4.19 -5.31 -6.15
C VAL A 106 2.96 -6.13 -5.72
N LEU A 107 1.96 -6.24 -6.59
CA LEU A 107 0.72 -6.99 -6.32
C LEU A 107 0.95 -8.51 -6.30
N ARG A 108 2.03 -8.98 -6.91
CA ARG A 108 2.43 -10.39 -7.01
C ARG A 108 3.43 -10.80 -5.94
N LEU A 109 3.96 -9.86 -5.17
CA LEU A 109 4.91 -10.18 -4.09
C LEU A 109 4.21 -10.98 -3.01
N ASP A 110 4.83 -12.08 -2.62
CA ASP A 110 4.34 -12.89 -1.51
C ASP A 110 4.58 -12.19 -0.18
N MET A 111 3.51 -12.12 0.60
CA MET A 111 3.47 -11.55 1.93
C MET A 111 3.22 -12.68 2.94
N GLN A 112 4.00 -12.69 4.01
CA GLN A 112 3.70 -13.55 5.16
C GLN A 112 2.47 -13.02 5.90
N GLY A 113 1.45 -13.86 6.03
CA GLY A 113 0.23 -13.53 6.76
C GLY A 113 -0.22 -14.64 7.70
N PRO A 114 -1.32 -14.43 8.44
CA PRO A 114 -1.87 -15.42 9.38
C PRO A 114 -2.24 -16.76 8.73
N ARG A 115 -2.45 -16.76 7.41
CA ARG A 115 -2.82 -17.93 6.59
C ARG A 115 -1.66 -18.46 5.74
N GLY A 116 -0.41 -18.10 6.10
CA GLY A 116 0.79 -18.41 5.32
C GLY A 116 1.11 -17.35 4.28
N ALA A 117 2.14 -17.63 3.47
CA ALA A 117 2.55 -16.76 2.37
C ALA A 117 1.44 -16.68 1.32
N SER A 118 1.10 -15.47 0.89
CA SER A 118 0.15 -15.25 -0.21
C SER A 118 0.52 -13.96 -0.96
N PRO A 119 0.19 -13.85 -2.26
CA PRO A 119 0.43 -12.63 -3.00
C PRO A 119 -0.27 -11.43 -2.35
N LEU A 120 0.35 -10.26 -2.44
CA LEU A 120 -0.16 -9.02 -1.87
C LEU A 120 -1.60 -8.72 -2.34
N GLN A 121 -1.92 -8.96 -3.62
CA GLN A 121 -3.29 -8.82 -4.13
C GLN A 121 -4.29 -9.71 -3.37
N VAL A 122 -3.93 -10.96 -3.06
CA VAL A 122 -4.81 -11.87 -2.31
C VAL A 122 -5.06 -11.34 -0.90
N CYS A 123 -4.06 -10.74 -0.27
CA CYS A 123 -4.23 -10.09 1.03
C CYS A 123 -5.16 -8.87 0.95
N ILE A 124 -5.07 -8.06 -0.11
CA ILE A 124 -6.00 -6.95 -0.36
C ILE A 124 -7.43 -7.49 -0.55
N ASP A 125 -7.62 -8.54 -1.35
CA ASP A 125 -8.93 -9.15 -1.62
C ASP A 125 -9.60 -9.66 -0.33
N ARG A 126 -8.79 -10.27 0.55
CA ARG A 126 -9.21 -10.74 1.88
C ARG A 126 -9.61 -9.59 2.79
N MET A 127 -8.81 -8.51 2.83
CA MET A 127 -9.12 -7.32 3.63
C MET A 127 -10.43 -6.67 3.15
N ALA A 128 -10.61 -6.47 1.84
CA ALA A 128 -11.84 -5.90 1.28
C ALA A 128 -13.07 -6.78 1.57
N SER A 129 -12.95 -8.10 1.41
CA SER A 129 -14.02 -9.04 1.73
C SER A 129 -14.36 -9.06 3.22
N SER A 130 -13.36 -8.97 4.10
CA SER A 130 -13.58 -8.86 5.54
C SER A 130 -14.30 -7.56 5.93
N LEU A 131 -14.05 -6.45 5.22
CA LEU A 131 -14.77 -5.20 5.42
C LEU A 131 -16.26 -5.35 5.08
N ALA A 132 -16.58 -6.01 3.95
CA ALA A 132 -17.97 -6.28 3.59
C ALA A 132 -18.69 -7.10 4.69
N ARG A 133 -18.03 -8.13 5.22
CA ARG A 133 -18.56 -8.94 6.33
C ARG A 133 -18.72 -8.14 7.62
N VAL A 134 -17.86 -7.17 7.89
CA VAL A 134 -18.02 -6.23 9.01
C VAL A 134 -19.26 -5.36 8.82
N TYR A 135 -19.50 -4.81 7.62
CA TYR A 135 -20.72 -4.03 7.35
C TYR A 135 -21.99 -4.87 7.44
N LEU A 136 -21.92 -6.15 7.09
CA LEU A 136 -23.03 -7.11 7.26
C LEU A 136 -23.20 -7.61 8.70
N LYS A 137 -22.32 -7.21 9.63
CA LYS A 137 -22.29 -7.67 11.03
C LYS A 137 -22.03 -9.17 11.20
N GLU A 138 -21.43 -9.81 10.20
CA GLU A 138 -21.03 -11.23 10.23
C GLU A 138 -19.67 -11.43 10.92
N GLN A 139 -18.90 -10.35 11.05
CA GLN A 139 -17.59 -10.31 11.69
C GLN A 139 -17.40 -8.95 12.38
N SER A 140 -16.58 -8.91 13.44
CA SER A 140 -16.34 -7.67 14.23
C SER A 140 -15.01 -6.98 13.93
N ALA A 141 -14.10 -7.63 13.20
CA ALA A 141 -12.75 -7.15 12.94
C ALA A 141 -12.37 -7.26 11.47
N LEU A 142 -11.63 -6.28 10.97
CA LEU A 142 -11.02 -6.29 9.65
C LEU A 142 -9.83 -7.25 9.62
N GLU A 143 -9.64 -7.95 8.51
CA GLU A 143 -8.45 -8.78 8.30
C GLU A 143 -7.30 -7.94 7.75
N PHE A 144 -6.38 -7.56 8.64
CA PHE A 144 -5.18 -6.80 8.26
C PHE A 144 -4.10 -7.70 7.65
N PRO A 145 -3.25 -7.16 6.77
CA PRO A 145 -2.04 -7.85 6.34
C PRO A 145 -1.13 -8.14 7.53
N GLY A 146 -0.33 -9.21 7.40
CA GLY A 146 0.82 -9.41 8.28
C GLY A 146 1.82 -8.26 8.13
N PRO A 147 2.75 -8.07 9.08
CA PRO A 147 3.74 -7.00 8.97
C PRO A 147 4.63 -7.24 7.72
N PRO A 148 5.04 -6.17 7.01
CA PRO A 148 5.93 -6.26 5.83
C PRO A 148 7.30 -6.87 6.15
N PHE A 149 7.67 -6.85 7.42
CA PHE A 149 8.89 -7.42 7.95
C PHE A 149 8.53 -8.35 9.09
N ALA A 150 9.37 -9.35 9.35
CA ALA A 150 9.38 -10.03 10.63
C ALA A 150 9.74 -9.01 11.73
N LEU A 151 8.76 -8.27 12.24
CA LEU A 151 8.92 -7.43 13.42
C LEU A 151 9.05 -8.26 14.71
N ALA A 152 9.12 -9.59 14.60
CA ALA A 152 9.61 -10.47 15.63
C ALA A 152 11.06 -10.87 15.31
N ARG A 153 12.03 -10.14 15.89
CA ARG A 153 13.20 -10.86 16.39
C ARG A 153 12.67 -11.80 17.48
N PRO A 154 12.98 -13.10 17.49
CA PRO A 154 12.89 -13.84 18.74
C PRO A 154 13.82 -13.10 19.71
N VAL A 155 13.26 -12.57 20.79
CA VAL A 155 14.07 -12.08 21.91
C VAL A 155 14.80 -13.31 22.45
N PRO A 156 16.14 -13.27 22.62
CA PRO A 156 16.86 -14.36 23.29
C PRO A 156 16.39 -14.55 24.73
#